data_AF-A0A539DN65-F1
#
_entry.id   AF-A0A539DN65-F1
#
_cell.length_a   1.000
_cell.length_b   1.000
_cell.length_c   1.000
_cell.angle_alpha   90.00
_cell.angle_beta   90.00
_cell.angle_gamma   90.00
#
_symmetry.space_group_name_H-M   'P 1'
#
loop_
_entity.id
_entity.type
_entity.pdbx_description
1 polymer ?
#
loop_
_entity_poly.entity_id
_entity_poly.type
_entity_poly.pdbx_seq_one_letter_code
_entity_poly.pdbx_strand_id
1 'polypeptide(L)'
;MRAREAAAWVITSVVVDGRSLSAALPHYIERLSDPRERALLQELCYGVLRWWPRLQALAERLLHKPLKQKESDIQALLLIGIYQLLYMRVAEHAAVTETVNAVKALNKPWAAALLNAALRRLLRDKTALLA
;
A
#
# COMPACT_ATOMS: atom_id res chain seq x y z
N MET A 1 6.66 -7.91 -12.24
CA MET A 1 5.61 -7.13 -11.54
C MET A 1 5.04 -8.00 -10.44
N ARG A 2 4.99 -7.48 -9.21
CA ARG A 2 4.39 -8.13 -8.05
C ARG A 2 3.08 -7.46 -7.66
N ALA A 3 2.27 -8.14 -6.86
CA ALA A 3 0.94 -7.72 -6.44
C ALA A 3 0.94 -6.37 -5.72
N ARG A 4 1.94 -6.09 -4.87
CA ARG A 4 2.04 -4.81 -4.12
C ARG A 4 2.30 -3.62 -5.05
N GLU A 5 3.16 -3.83 -6.05
CA GLU A 5 3.48 -2.84 -7.08
C GLU A 5 2.23 -2.53 -7.92
N ALA A 6 1.58 -3.59 -8.40
CA ALA A 6 0.33 -3.50 -9.15
C ALA A 6 -0.79 -2.83 -8.34
N ALA A 7 -0.92 -3.18 -7.05
CA ALA A 7 -1.94 -2.60 -6.18
C ALA A 7 -1.70 -1.10 -5.97
N ALA A 8 -0.45 -0.67 -5.80
CA ALA A 8 -0.13 0.76 -5.67
C ALA A 8 -0.57 1.54 -6.92
N TRP A 9 -0.32 1.01 -8.12
CA TRP A 9 -0.78 1.63 -9.36
C TRP A 9 -2.30 1.64 -9.52
N VAL A 10 -2.97 0.51 -9.25
CA VAL A 10 -4.44 0.40 -9.31
C VAL A 10 -5.07 1.41 -8.36
N ILE A 11 -4.66 1.42 -7.10
CA ILE A 11 -5.20 2.31 -6.07
C ILE A 11 -4.94 3.77 -6.46
N THR A 12 -3.74 4.10 -6.95
CA THR A 12 -3.42 5.45 -7.43
C THR A 12 -4.37 5.88 -8.55
N SER A 13 -4.64 5.02 -9.54
CA SER A 13 -5.56 5.35 -10.64
C SER A 13 -7.02 5.54 -10.17
N VAL A 14 -7.45 4.81 -9.13
CA VAL A 14 -8.79 4.97 -8.56
C VAL A 14 -8.91 6.32 -7.86
N VAL A 15 -7.90 6.71 -7.08
CA VAL A 15 -7.99 7.88 -6.18
C VAL A 15 -7.55 9.18 -6.83
N VAL A 16 -6.62 9.13 -7.79
CA VAL A 16 -6.13 10.30 -8.52
C VAL A 16 -6.96 10.53 -9.79
N ASP A 17 -7.20 9.48 -10.58
CA ASP A 17 -7.89 9.62 -11.87
C ASP A 17 -9.41 9.42 -11.77
N GLY A 18 -9.94 9.11 -10.57
CA GLY A 18 -11.37 8.90 -10.34
C GLY A 18 -11.94 7.65 -11.03
N ARG A 19 -11.09 6.70 -11.44
CA ARG A 19 -11.54 5.46 -12.09
C ARG A 19 -12.22 4.54 -11.09
N SER A 20 -13.22 3.78 -11.56
CA SER A 20 -13.76 2.69 -10.76
C SER A 20 -12.72 1.57 -10.61
N LEU A 21 -12.71 0.89 -9.46
CA LEU A 21 -11.82 -0.25 -9.25
C LEU A 21 -12.07 -1.36 -10.28
N SER A 22 -13.34 -1.60 -10.65
CA SER A 22 -13.73 -2.55 -11.69
C SER A 22 -13.15 -2.23 -13.07
N ALA A 23 -12.89 -0.95 -13.37
CA ALA A 23 -12.24 -0.56 -14.61
C ALA A 23 -10.70 -0.59 -14.51
N ALA A 24 -10.14 -0.27 -13.35
CA ALA A 24 -8.68 -0.18 -13.16
C ALA A 24 -8.01 -1.55 -12.96
N LEU A 25 -8.62 -2.43 -12.17
CA LEU A 25 -8.04 -3.71 -11.75
C LEU A 25 -7.71 -4.68 -12.92
N PRO A 26 -8.57 -4.87 -13.94
CA PRO A 26 -8.30 -5.78 -15.05
C PRO A 26 -6.98 -5.50 -15.76
N HIS A 27 -6.62 -4.22 -15.94
CA HIS A 27 -5.40 -3.81 -16.64
C HIS A 27 -4.10 -4.34 -15.98
N TYR A 28 -4.13 -4.57 -14.67
CA TYR A 28 -2.95 -5.03 -13.93
C TYR A 28 -3.04 -6.51 -13.55
N ILE A 29 -4.24 -7.04 -13.31
CA ILE A 29 -4.40 -8.44 -12.89
C ILE A 29 -4.01 -9.43 -13.99
N GLU A 30 -4.26 -9.10 -15.26
CA GLU A 30 -3.92 -9.93 -16.42
C GLU A 30 -2.41 -10.04 -16.63
N ARG A 31 -1.65 -9.05 -16.16
CA ARG A 31 -0.19 -8.98 -16.27
C ARG A 31 0.54 -9.81 -15.21
N LEU A 32 -0.19 -10.35 -14.22
CA LEU A 32 0.33 -11.29 -13.23
C LEU A 32 0.07 -12.71 -13.72
N SER A 33 1.11 -13.54 -13.87
CA SER A 33 0.94 -14.94 -14.29
C SER A 33 0.58 -15.86 -13.11
N ASP A 34 1.11 -15.58 -11.92
CA ASP A 34 0.84 -16.36 -10.71
C ASP A 34 -0.57 -16.07 -10.15
N PRO A 35 -1.45 -17.08 -10.04
CA PRO A 35 -2.77 -16.93 -9.41
C PRO A 35 -2.72 -16.39 -7.98
N ARG A 36 -1.65 -16.68 -7.22
CA ARG A 36 -1.48 -16.18 -5.85
C ARG A 36 -1.25 -14.68 -5.82
N GLU A 37 -0.45 -14.16 -6.74
CA GLU A 37 -0.22 -12.72 -6.89
C GLU A 37 -1.49 -12.02 -7.37
N ARG A 38 -2.30 -12.66 -8.24
CA ARG A 38 -3.62 -12.13 -8.64
C ARG A 38 -4.58 -12.03 -7.46
N ALA A 39 -4.68 -13.10 -6.67
CA ALA A 39 -5.55 -13.11 -5.49
C ALA A 39 -5.12 -12.05 -4.48
N LEU A 40 -3.81 -11.92 -4.25
CA LEU A 40 -3.27 -10.90 -3.38
C LEU A 40 -3.50 -9.47 -3.91
N LEU A 41 -3.34 -9.23 -5.21
CA LEU A 41 -3.64 -7.93 -5.82
C LEU A 41 -5.08 -7.52 -5.53
N GLN A 42 -6.03 -8.43 -5.72
CA GLN A 42 -7.44 -8.17 -5.42
C GLN A 42 -7.64 -7.84 -3.94
N GLU A 43 -7.12 -8.69 -3.04
CA GLU A 43 -7.22 -8.49 -1.59
C GLU A 43 -6.67 -7.13 -1.16
N LEU A 44 -5.50 -6.74 -1.67
CA LEU A 44 -4.90 -5.44 -1.36
C LEU A 44 -5.74 -4.28 -1.89
N CYS A 45 -6.21 -4.33 -3.13
CA CYS A 45 -7.01 -3.26 -3.73
C CYS A 45 -8.35 -3.08 -3.01
N TYR A 46 -9.11 -4.16 -2.85
CA TYR A 46 -10.40 -4.11 -2.16
C TYR A 46 -10.24 -3.75 -0.68
N GLY A 47 -9.24 -4.33 -0.01
CA GLY A 47 -8.96 -4.10 1.40
C GLY A 47 -8.58 -2.66 1.70
N VAL A 48 -7.61 -2.11 0.95
CA VAL A 48 -7.15 -0.72 1.15
C VAL A 48 -8.26 0.27 0.87
N LEU A 49 -9.03 0.09 -0.21
CA LEU A 49 -10.13 1.00 -0.55
C LEU A 49 -11.29 0.91 0.46
N ARG A 50 -11.59 -0.30 0.96
CA ARG A 50 -12.60 -0.51 2.01
C ARG A 50 -12.25 0.24 3.30
N TRP A 51 -10.98 0.21 3.70
CA TRP A 51 -10.51 0.85 4.94
C TRP A 51 -9.88 2.22 4.70
N TRP A 52 -10.09 2.82 3.53
CA TRP A 52 -9.36 4.00 3.07
C TRP A 52 -9.32 5.14 4.09
N PRO A 53 -10.44 5.62 4.67
CA PRO A 53 -10.40 6.73 5.61
C PRO A 53 -9.54 6.44 6.85
N ARG A 54 -9.62 5.21 7.38
CA ARG A 54 -8.86 4.78 8.55
C ARG A 54 -7.37 4.65 8.24
N LEU A 55 -7.03 4.08 7.09
CA LEU A 55 -5.63 3.93 6.67
C LEU A 55 -4.98 5.29 6.42
N GLN A 56 -5.71 6.24 5.81
CA GLN A 56 -5.24 7.61 5.59
C GLN A 56 -4.96 8.33 6.92
N ALA A 57 -5.91 8.32 7.86
CA ALA A 57 -5.73 8.94 9.17
C ALA A 57 -4.53 8.35 9.93
N LEU A 58 -4.27 7.04 9.80
CA LEU A 58 -3.08 6.42 10.37
C LEU A 58 -1.80 6.86 9.63
N ALA A 59 -1.82 6.93 8.31
CA ALA A 59 -0.69 7.40 7.53
C ALA A 59 -0.29 8.84 7.90
N GLU A 60 -1.26 9.72 8.11
CA GLU A 60 -1.05 11.10 8.57
C GLU A 60 -0.34 11.15 9.94
N ARG A 61 -0.71 10.26 10.88
CA ARG A 61 -0.04 10.16 12.20
C ARG A 61 1.38 9.59 12.09
N LEU A 62 1.63 8.72 11.11
CA LEU A 62 2.92 8.06 10.91
C LEU A 62 3.95 8.93 10.17
N LEU A 63 3.49 9.79 9.27
CA LEU A 63 4.34 10.67 8.47
C LEU A 63 4.65 11.98 9.21
N HIS A 64 5.90 12.42 9.14
CA HIS A 64 6.29 13.75 9.66
C HIS A 64 5.82 14.89 8.76
N LYS A 65 5.73 14.64 7.44
CA LYS A 65 5.25 15.57 6.43
C LYS A 65 4.32 14.84 5.47
N PRO A 66 3.19 15.43 5.07
CA PRO A 66 2.31 14.82 4.10
C PRO A 66 3.01 14.66 2.74
N LEU A 67 2.70 13.56 2.05
CA LEU A 67 3.15 13.32 0.68
C LEU A 67 2.37 14.22 -0.29
N LYS A 68 3.06 14.69 -1.33
CA LYS A 68 2.46 15.52 -2.39
C LYS A 68 1.62 14.65 -3.33
N GLN A 69 0.73 15.26 -4.09
CA GLN A 69 -0.11 14.52 -5.06
C GLN A 69 0.72 13.72 -6.09
N LYS A 70 1.90 14.21 -6.49
CA LYS A 70 2.83 13.47 -7.37
C LYS A 70 3.44 12.21 -6.73
N GLU A 71 3.24 12.01 -5.43
CA GLU A 71 3.69 10.89 -4.60
C GLU A 71 2.52 10.01 -4.17
N SER A 72 1.34 10.13 -4.81
CA SER A 72 0.16 9.31 -4.51
C SER A 72 0.42 7.81 -4.60
N ASP A 73 1.37 7.38 -5.43
CA ASP A 73 1.79 5.99 -5.53
C ASP A 73 2.59 5.50 -4.32
N ILE A 74 3.41 6.38 -3.72
CA ILE A 74 4.06 6.12 -2.44
C ILE A 74 3.04 6.11 -1.30
N GLN A 75 2.07 7.03 -1.33
CA GLN A 75 0.96 7.04 -0.37
C GLN A 75 0.19 5.73 -0.45
N ALA A 76 -0.22 5.30 -1.65
CA ALA A 76 -0.91 4.02 -1.86
C ALA A 76 -0.10 2.83 -1.31
N LEU A 77 1.22 2.81 -1.53
CA LEU A 77 2.09 1.76 -1.03
C LEU A 77 2.23 1.77 0.50
N LEU A 78 2.24 2.95 1.13
CA LEU A 78 2.16 3.07 2.59
C LEU A 78 0.86 2.47 3.13
N LEU A 79 -0.29 2.80 2.53
CA LEU A 79 -1.57 2.25 2.96
C LEU A 79 -1.64 0.73 2.77
N ILE A 80 -1.07 0.20 1.67
CA ILE A 80 -0.92 -1.25 1.45
C ILE A 80 -0.11 -1.89 2.59
N GLY A 81 0.98 -1.26 3.03
CA GLY A 81 1.77 -1.73 4.16
C GLY A 81 0.98 -1.73 5.47
N ILE A 82 0.30 -0.63 5.77
CA ILE A 82 -0.56 -0.51 6.97
C ILE A 82 -1.68 -1.56 6.93
N TYR A 83 -2.33 -1.75 5.77
CA TYR A 83 -3.39 -2.72 5.60
C TYR A 83 -2.92 -4.15 5.88
N GLN A 84 -1.79 -4.55 5.30
CA GLN A 84 -1.20 -5.87 5.55
C GLN A 84 -0.92 -6.10 7.04
N LEU A 85 -0.40 -5.09 7.75
CA LEU A 85 -0.07 -5.21 9.18
C LEU A 85 -1.28 -5.24 10.12
N LEU A 86 -2.40 -4.64 9.71
CA LEU A 86 -3.57 -4.52 10.58
C LEU A 86 -4.66 -5.55 10.28
N TYR A 87 -4.83 -5.95 9.01
CA TYR A 87 -5.99 -6.73 8.57
C TYR A 87 -5.62 -8.07 7.93
N MET A 88 -4.34 -8.32 7.63
CA MET A 88 -3.92 -9.57 7.01
C MET A 88 -3.13 -10.46 7.97
N ARG A 89 -3.23 -11.78 7.79
CA ARG A 89 -2.44 -12.77 8.52
C ARG A 89 -1.10 -13.01 7.84
N VAL A 90 -0.28 -11.95 7.75
CA VAL A 90 1.07 -12.00 7.15
C VAL A 90 2.09 -11.70 8.25
N ALA A 91 3.25 -12.37 8.23
CA ALA A 91 4.32 -12.06 9.17
C ALA A 91 4.75 -10.59 9.05
N GLU A 92 4.84 -9.88 10.18
CA GLU A 92 5.07 -8.43 10.21
C GLU A 92 6.33 -8.01 9.44
N HIS A 93 7.44 -8.74 9.63
CA HIS A 93 8.70 -8.49 8.92
C HIS A 93 8.55 -8.65 7.40
N ALA A 94 7.75 -9.63 6.94
CA ALA A 94 7.52 -9.88 5.53
C ALA A 94 6.64 -8.79 4.92
N ALA A 95 5.58 -8.37 5.63
CA ALA A 95 4.73 -7.26 5.19
C ALA A 95 5.53 -5.95 5.02
N VAL A 96 6.41 -5.62 5.97
CA VAL A 96 7.30 -4.46 5.86
C VAL A 96 8.27 -4.63 4.69
N THR A 97 8.98 -5.75 4.63
CA THR A 97 10.05 -5.97 3.63
C THR A 97 9.51 -5.97 2.21
N GLU A 98 8.42 -6.70 1.94
CA GLU A 98 7.81 -6.76 0.60
C GLU A 98 7.21 -5.42 0.17
N THR A 99 6.62 -4.67 1.10
CA THR A 99 6.09 -3.32 0.81
C THR A 99 7.23 -2.35 0.49
N VAL A 100 8.33 -2.37 1.25
CA VAL A 100 9.50 -1.53 0.99
C VAL A 100 10.19 -1.92 -0.33
N ASN A 101 10.27 -3.22 -0.63
CA ASN A 101 10.86 -3.70 -1.88
C ASN A 101 10.07 -3.24 -3.12
N ALA A 102 8.75 -3.10 -3.02
CA ALA A 102 7.90 -2.63 -4.12
C ALA A 102 8.20 -1.19 -4.57
N VAL A 103 8.91 -0.39 -3.75
CA VAL A 103 9.39 0.96 -4.14
C VAL A 103 10.27 0.92 -5.39
N LYS A 104 11.01 -0.17 -5.62
CA LYS A 104 11.90 -0.32 -6.77
C LYS A 104 11.14 -0.18 -8.09
N ALA A 105 9.91 -0.70 -8.18
CA ALA A 105 9.07 -0.59 -9.37
C ALA A 105 8.51 0.83 -9.60
N LEU A 106 8.54 1.69 -8.58
CA LEU A 106 8.01 3.06 -8.61
C LEU A 106 9.06 4.10 -8.96
N ASN A 107 10.32 3.70 -9.17
CA ASN A 107 11.45 4.59 -9.48
C ASN A 107 11.63 5.75 -8.48
N LYS A 108 11.34 5.50 -7.19
CA LYS A 108 11.41 6.48 -6.10
C LYS A 108 12.23 5.93 -4.91
N PRO A 109 13.54 5.66 -5.06
CA PRO A 109 14.33 4.95 -4.05
C PRO A 109 14.35 5.62 -2.68
N TRP A 110 14.23 6.95 -2.62
CA TRP A 110 14.12 7.72 -1.37
C TRP A 110 12.94 7.26 -0.49
N ALA A 111 11.87 6.75 -1.08
CA ALA A 111 10.66 6.34 -0.37
C ALA A 111 10.86 5.05 0.42
N ALA A 112 11.87 4.23 0.10
CA ALA A 112 12.13 2.97 0.80
C ALA A 112 12.42 3.20 2.28
N ALA A 113 13.26 4.19 2.59
CA ALA A 113 13.58 4.56 3.97
C ALA A 113 12.34 5.12 4.71
N LEU A 114 11.54 5.95 4.03
CA LEU A 114 10.31 6.51 4.58
C LEU A 114 9.31 5.42 4.95
N LEU A 115 9.00 4.51 4.02
CA LEU A 115 8.05 3.42 4.24
C LEU A 115 8.52 2.48 5.35
N ASN A 116 9.81 2.11 5.36
CA ASN A 116 10.35 1.25 6.42
C ASN A 116 10.23 1.93 7.80
N ALA A 117 10.57 3.22 7.90
CA ALA A 117 10.46 3.96 9.15
C ALA A 117 9.00 4.05 9.63
N ALA A 118 8.08 4.41 8.74
CA ALA A 118 6.66 4.56 9.05
C ALA A 118 6.03 3.23 9.49
N LEU A 119 6.26 2.14 8.74
CA LEU A 119 5.67 0.83 9.07
C LEU A 119 6.29 0.24 10.34
N ARG A 120 7.59 0.41 10.57
CA ARG A 120 8.21 0.00 11.84
C ARG A 120 7.71 0.81 13.03
N ARG A 121 7.41 2.10 12.83
CA ARG A 121 6.79 2.94 13.86
C ARG A 121 5.38 2.43 14.20
N LEU A 122 4.59 2.06 13.20
CA LEU A 122 3.27 1.44 13.42
C LEU A 122 3.36 0.19 14.30
N LEU A 123 4.34 -0.68 14.05
CA LEU A 123 4.54 -1.89 14.84
C LEU A 123 4.92 -1.60 16.30
N ARG A 124 5.78 -0.60 16.54
CA ARG A 124 6.21 -0.21 17.89
C ARG A 124 5.10 0.49 18.68
N ASP A 125 4.38 1.42 18.03
CA ASP A 125 3.44 2.32 18.70
C ASP A 125 1.98 1.88 18.50
N LYS A 126 1.75 0.61 18.15
CA LYS A 126 0.45 0.08 17.69
C LYS A 126 -0.71 0.43 18.62
N THR A 127 -0.54 0.22 19.93
CA THR A 127 -1.59 0.50 20.92
C THR A 127 -1.95 1.99 20.98
N ALA A 128 -0.96 2.88 21.00
CA ALA A 128 -1.18 4.33 21.04
C ALA A 128 -1.75 4.88 19.72
N LEU A 129 -1.42 4.25 18.59
CA LEU A 129 -1.91 4.63 17.26
C LEU A 129 -3.31 4.12 16.95
N LEU A 130 -3.78 3.07 17.64
CA LEU A 130 -5.11 2.47 17.41
C LEU A 130 -6.14 2.78 18.50
N ALA A 131 -5.70 3.34 19.63
CA ALA A 131 -6.55 3.99 20.63
C ALA A 131 -7.18 5.27 20.06
#